data_AF-A0A535V9E5-F1
#
_entry.id   AF-A0A535V9E5-F1
#
_cell.length_a   1.000
_cell.length_b   1.000
_cell.length_c   1.000
_cell.angle_alpha   90.00
_cell.angle_beta   90.00
_cell.angle_gamma   90.00
#
_symmetry.space_group_name_H-M   'P 1'
#
loop_
_entity.id
_entity.type
_entity.pdbx_description
1 polymer ?
#
loop_
_entity_poly.entity_id
_entity_poly.type
_entity_poly.pdbx_seq_one_letter_code
_entity_poly.pdbx_strand_id
1 'polypeptide(L)'
;MKGLFRSKLFLSLVALVMVLLLAVTISQTTRARAANNSEQVVFSGVGFSPSANTPVGFWVWCEADSSNPYLGECNGSMYFYALHITKHVDGEITEGPDGIYHMAVLSRDSSVSCNLVNAATPPTKGPTNTVNITCTAPVSFTDGQSTNAVVNVTGP
;
A
#
# COMPACT_ATOMS: atom_id res chain seq x y z
N MET A 1 -24.61 20.26 71.10
CA MET A 1 -24.61 19.12 70.15
C MET A 1 -25.18 19.44 68.75
N LYS A 2 -25.32 20.72 68.33
CA LYS A 2 -25.85 21.10 66.99
C LYS A 2 -24.77 21.34 65.91
N GLY A 3 -23.50 21.52 66.29
CA GLY A 3 -22.40 21.83 65.35
C GLY A 3 -21.77 20.62 64.65
N LEU A 4 -21.81 19.44 65.29
CA LEU A 4 -21.11 18.25 64.78
C LEU A 4 -21.82 17.60 63.57
N PHE A 5 -23.14 17.80 63.44
CA PHE A 5 -23.94 17.25 62.34
C PHE A 5 -23.73 18.01 61.02
N ARG A 6 -23.52 19.35 61.09
CA ARG A 6 -23.29 20.20 59.92
C ARG A 6 -21.93 19.96 59.25
N SER A 7 -20.90 19.66 60.05
CA SER A 7 -19.55 19.35 59.58
C SER A 7 -19.51 18.03 58.78
N LYS A 8 -20.18 16.98 59.27
CA LYS A 8 -20.22 15.67 58.59
C LYS A 8 -20.98 15.72 57.25
N LEU A 9 -22.04 16.53 57.17
CA LEU A 9 -22.80 16.72 55.93
C LEU A 9 -21.98 17.46 54.86
N PHE A 10 -21.22 18.49 55.27
CA PHE A 10 -20.35 19.25 54.37
C PHE A 10 -19.19 18.41 53.82
N LEU A 11 -18.53 17.61 54.68
CA LEU A 11 -17.46 16.70 54.27
C LEU A 11 -17.95 15.62 53.28
N SER A 12 -19.15 15.09 53.49
CA SER A 12 -19.76 14.12 52.58
C SER A 12 -20.08 14.72 51.20
N LEU A 13 -20.51 15.98 51.15
CA LEU A 13 -20.87 16.64 49.89
C LEU A 13 -19.63 16.95 49.05
N VAL A 14 -18.54 17.40 49.71
CA VAL A 14 -17.25 17.66 49.04
C VAL A 14 -16.63 16.38 48.50
N ALA A 15 -16.70 15.27 49.25
CA ALA A 15 -16.22 13.97 48.79
C ALA A 15 -17.00 13.48 47.56
N LEU A 16 -18.32 13.65 47.53
CA LEU A 16 -19.16 13.25 46.40
C LEU A 16 -18.83 14.06 45.13
N VAL A 17 -18.64 15.37 45.26
CA VAL A 17 -18.26 16.26 44.15
C VAL A 17 -16.88 15.90 43.59
N MET A 18 -15.92 15.55 44.46
CA MET A 18 -14.59 15.10 44.02
C MET A 18 -14.63 13.76 43.29
N VAL A 19 -15.46 12.81 43.72
CA VAL A 19 -15.65 11.52 43.02
C VAL A 19 -16.33 11.71 41.66
N LEU A 20 -17.31 12.61 41.57
CA LEU A 20 -17.96 12.97 40.31
C LEU A 20 -16.99 13.67 39.34
N LEU A 21 -16.14 14.56 39.83
CA LEU A 21 -15.10 15.21 39.02
C LEU A 21 -14.05 14.19 38.53
N LEU A 22 -13.67 13.21 39.35
CA LEU A 22 -12.77 12.13 38.95
C LEU A 22 -13.40 11.18 37.93
N ALA A 23 -14.70 10.93 38.00
CA ALA A 23 -15.40 10.06 37.05
C ALA A 23 -15.56 10.72 35.65
N VAL A 24 -15.65 12.05 35.61
CA VAL A 24 -15.76 12.83 34.35
C VAL A 24 -14.43 12.87 33.58
N THR A 25 -13.26 12.77 34.25
CA THR A 25 -11.95 12.76 33.56
C THR A 25 -11.60 11.41 32.93
N ILE A 26 -12.16 10.30 33.41
CA ILE A 26 -11.88 8.94 32.88
C ILE A 26 -12.72 8.64 31.62
N SER A 27 -13.79 9.40 31.38
CA SER A 27 -14.69 9.19 30.23
C SER A 27 -14.22 9.86 28.93
N GLN A 28 -13.02 10.46 28.92
CA GLN A 28 -12.41 10.95 27.67
C GLN A 28 -11.83 9.79 26.87
N THR A 29 -12.74 9.08 26.21
CA THR A 29 -12.60 8.66 24.81
C THR A 29 -11.26 8.05 24.43
N THR A 30 -11.11 6.75 24.70
CA THR A 30 -10.38 5.88 23.78
C THR A 30 -11.14 5.89 22.44
N ARG A 31 -10.98 6.94 21.63
CA ARG A 31 -11.26 6.84 20.21
C ARG A 31 -10.26 5.83 19.69
N ALA A 32 -10.71 4.64 19.34
CA ALA A 32 -9.96 3.80 18.42
C ALA A 32 -9.66 4.69 17.21
N ARG A 33 -8.39 5.05 17.00
CA ARG A 33 -7.98 5.64 15.73
C ARG A 33 -8.36 4.61 14.68
N ALA A 34 -9.06 5.02 13.63
CA ALA A 34 -9.18 4.18 12.45
C ALA A 34 -7.77 3.68 12.10
N ALA A 35 -7.63 2.40 11.78
CA ALA A 35 -6.36 1.86 11.32
C ALA A 35 -5.89 2.74 10.17
N ASN A 36 -4.76 3.42 10.35
CA ASN A 36 -4.06 4.11 9.28
C ASN A 36 -3.07 3.11 8.68
N ASN A 37 -3.59 1.94 8.31
CA ASN A 37 -2.80 0.94 7.64
C ASN A 37 -2.91 1.22 6.14
N SER A 38 -1.86 0.85 5.42
CA SER A 38 -1.77 1.13 4.01
C SER A 38 -1.53 -0.16 3.26
N GLU A 39 -2.31 -0.33 2.22
CA GLU A 39 -2.17 -1.41 1.27
C GLU A 39 -0.92 -1.20 0.43
N GLN A 40 -0.04 -2.18 0.53
CA GLN A 40 1.23 -2.29 -0.18
C GLN A 40 1.05 -3.36 -1.25
N VAL A 41 1.35 -3.01 -2.50
CA VAL A 41 1.28 -3.93 -3.64
C VAL A 41 2.66 -4.08 -4.23
N VAL A 42 3.20 -5.30 -4.22
CA VAL A 42 4.51 -5.61 -4.82
C VAL A 42 4.33 -6.57 -5.98
N PHE A 43 4.79 -6.17 -7.16
CA PHE A 43 4.98 -7.04 -8.31
C PHE A 43 6.47 -7.32 -8.47
N SER A 44 6.86 -8.59 -8.50
CA SER A 44 8.24 -8.95 -8.82
C SER A 44 8.34 -10.28 -9.55
N GLY A 45 9.31 -10.39 -10.44
CA GLY A 45 9.54 -11.62 -11.17
C GLY A 45 10.36 -11.43 -12.44
N VAL A 46 10.42 -12.52 -13.20
CA VAL A 46 10.99 -12.54 -14.54
C VAL A 46 9.90 -13.00 -15.49
N GLY A 47 9.70 -12.24 -16.56
CA GLY A 47 8.84 -12.58 -17.67
C GLY A 47 9.62 -12.83 -18.95
N PHE A 48 8.91 -13.13 -20.01
CA PHE A 48 9.44 -13.26 -21.36
C PHE A 48 8.67 -12.35 -22.31
N SER A 49 9.41 -11.72 -23.23
CA SER A 49 8.85 -10.90 -24.29
C SER A 49 8.94 -11.62 -25.62
N PRO A 50 7.80 -12.01 -26.22
CA PRO A 50 7.74 -12.45 -27.60
C PRO A 50 8.28 -11.43 -28.59
N SER A 51 7.94 -10.14 -28.46
CA SER A 51 8.38 -9.10 -29.42
C SER A 51 9.90 -8.93 -29.46
N ALA A 52 10.55 -9.01 -28.30
CA ALA A 52 11.99 -8.81 -28.17
C ALA A 52 12.76 -10.15 -28.07
N ASN A 53 12.05 -11.28 -28.05
CA ASN A 53 12.59 -12.64 -27.86
C ASN A 53 13.62 -12.73 -26.72
N THR A 54 13.31 -12.12 -25.57
CA THR A 54 14.22 -12.00 -24.42
C THR A 54 13.45 -12.02 -23.10
N PRO A 55 14.09 -12.45 -21.99
CA PRO A 55 13.56 -12.21 -20.66
C PRO A 55 13.45 -10.71 -20.33
N VAL A 56 12.56 -10.39 -19.40
CA VAL A 56 12.41 -9.10 -18.71
C VAL A 56 12.31 -9.34 -17.21
N GLY A 57 13.03 -8.56 -16.41
CA GLY A 57 12.97 -8.62 -14.94
C GLY A 57 12.30 -7.37 -14.39
N PHE A 58 11.56 -7.50 -13.31
CA PHE A 58 10.93 -6.37 -12.62
C PHE A 58 10.83 -6.62 -11.12
N TRP A 59 10.92 -5.52 -10.37
CA TRP A 59 10.50 -5.43 -8.98
C TRP A 59 9.91 -4.04 -8.82
N VAL A 60 8.62 -3.94 -8.53
CA VAL A 60 7.90 -2.68 -8.37
C VAL A 60 7.06 -2.80 -7.11
N TRP A 61 7.25 -1.85 -6.20
CA TRP A 61 6.42 -1.65 -5.02
C TRP A 61 5.55 -0.43 -5.25
N CYS A 62 4.30 -0.49 -4.82
CA CYS A 62 3.39 0.64 -4.83
C CYS A 62 2.56 0.69 -3.55
N GLU A 63 2.10 1.88 -3.23
CA GLU A 63 1.13 2.14 -2.17
C GLU A 63 -0.25 2.37 -2.78
N ALA A 64 -1.20 1.45 -2.59
CA ALA A 64 -2.48 1.46 -3.32
C ALA A 64 -3.61 2.16 -2.54
N ASP A 65 -3.94 1.70 -1.34
CA ASP A 65 -4.93 2.33 -0.44
C ASP A 65 -4.22 2.80 0.83
N SER A 66 -4.28 4.09 1.13
CA SER A 66 -3.52 4.73 2.21
C SER A 66 -4.07 6.11 2.53
N SER A 67 -3.82 6.59 3.75
CA SER A 67 -4.08 8.00 4.13
C SER A 67 -2.82 8.86 4.22
N ASN A 68 -1.65 8.29 3.85
CA ASN A 68 -0.39 9.02 3.84
C ASN A 68 -0.10 9.66 2.46
N PRO A 69 0.91 10.55 2.36
CA PRO A 69 1.20 11.28 1.11
C PRO A 69 1.73 10.43 -0.05
N TYR A 70 2.05 9.15 0.17
CA TYR A 70 2.52 8.24 -0.86
C TYR A 70 1.38 7.46 -1.53
N LEU A 71 0.12 7.76 -1.19
CA LEU A 71 -1.04 7.16 -1.84
C LEU A 71 -0.91 7.23 -3.37
N GLY A 72 -0.93 6.06 -4.02
CA GLY A 72 -0.83 5.93 -5.46
C GLY A 72 0.60 5.86 -5.99
N GLU A 73 1.63 6.10 -5.17
CA GLU A 73 3.03 6.15 -5.62
C GLU A 73 3.60 4.75 -5.82
N CYS A 74 4.42 4.60 -6.88
CA CYS A 74 5.20 3.41 -7.18
C CYS A 74 6.69 3.71 -7.26
N ASN A 75 7.50 2.74 -6.84
CA ASN A 75 8.95 2.79 -6.95
C ASN A 75 9.51 1.40 -7.20
N GLY A 76 10.51 1.30 -8.07
CA GLY A 76 11.10 0.01 -8.38
C GLY A 76 12.18 0.04 -9.45
N SER A 77 12.35 -1.11 -10.10
CA SER A 77 13.31 -1.28 -11.17
C SER A 77 12.84 -2.28 -12.22
N MET A 78 13.30 -2.06 -13.45
CA MET A 78 13.06 -2.96 -14.58
C MET A 78 14.37 -3.28 -15.31
N TYR A 79 14.47 -4.51 -15.82
CA TYR A 79 15.63 -5.10 -16.46
C TYR A 79 15.24 -5.68 -17.81
N PHE A 80 15.80 -5.16 -18.90
CA PHE A 80 15.59 -5.64 -20.26
C PHE A 80 16.89 -6.30 -20.76
N TYR A 81 16.98 -7.62 -20.59
CA TYR A 81 18.25 -8.35 -20.66
C TYR A 81 18.95 -8.24 -22.02
N ALA A 82 18.25 -8.48 -23.14
CA ALA A 82 18.85 -8.37 -24.48
C ALA A 82 19.23 -6.94 -24.87
N LEU A 83 18.67 -5.92 -24.21
CA LEU A 83 18.97 -4.52 -24.48
C LEU A 83 20.05 -3.96 -23.54
N HIS A 84 20.50 -4.75 -22.55
CA HIS A 84 21.38 -4.31 -21.48
C HIS A 84 20.87 -3.05 -20.75
N ILE A 85 19.55 -2.89 -20.65
CA ILE A 85 18.90 -1.79 -19.95
C ILE A 85 18.53 -2.26 -18.54
N THR A 86 19.01 -1.54 -17.55
CA THR A 86 18.58 -1.66 -16.15
C THR A 86 18.25 -0.27 -15.67
N LYS A 87 17.01 -0.06 -15.24
CA LYS A 87 16.54 1.27 -14.86
C LYS A 87 15.75 1.22 -13.57
N HIS A 88 16.04 2.20 -12.74
CA HIS A 88 15.10 2.70 -11.74
C HIS A 88 13.84 3.19 -12.44
N VAL A 89 12.68 2.91 -11.86
CA VAL A 89 11.39 3.41 -12.31
C VAL A 89 10.59 3.95 -11.15
N ASP A 90 9.89 5.05 -11.39
CA ASP A 90 8.87 5.63 -10.51
C ASP A 90 7.54 5.63 -11.26
N GLY A 91 6.43 5.75 -10.56
CA GLY A 91 5.15 5.78 -11.25
C GLY A 91 3.94 5.79 -10.33
N GLU A 92 2.82 5.32 -10.88
CA GLU A 92 1.54 5.35 -10.19
C GLU A 92 0.83 3.98 -10.26
N ILE A 93 0.03 3.69 -9.24
CA ILE A 93 -0.86 2.52 -9.19
C ILE A 93 -2.33 2.95 -9.23
N THR A 94 -3.13 2.19 -9.96
CA THR A 94 -4.59 2.24 -9.87
C THR A 94 -5.14 0.84 -9.72
N GLU A 95 -6.26 0.71 -9.00
CA GLU A 95 -7.01 -0.53 -8.93
C GLU A 95 -8.24 -0.44 -9.86
N GLY A 96 -8.38 -1.44 -10.72
CA GLY A 96 -9.52 -1.57 -11.63
C GLY A 96 -10.67 -2.31 -10.94
N PRO A 97 -11.11 -3.46 -11.46
CA PRO A 97 -11.86 -4.42 -10.65
C PRO A 97 -11.08 -4.82 -9.39
N ASP A 98 -11.80 -5.11 -8.30
CA ASP A 98 -11.22 -5.56 -7.02
C ASP A 98 -10.14 -6.64 -7.22
N GLY A 99 -8.94 -6.38 -6.71
CA GLY A 99 -7.76 -7.23 -6.82
C GLY A 99 -7.03 -7.19 -8.18
N ILE A 100 -7.38 -6.29 -9.09
CA ILE A 100 -6.65 -6.06 -10.35
C ILE A 100 -5.94 -4.70 -10.29
N TYR A 101 -4.62 -4.76 -10.15
CA TYR A 101 -3.76 -3.59 -10.01
C TYR A 101 -3.04 -3.28 -11.31
N HIS A 102 -3.03 -2.01 -11.67
CA HIS A 102 -2.36 -1.44 -12.82
C HIS A 102 -1.25 -0.52 -12.36
N MET A 103 0.01 -0.89 -12.58
CA MET A 103 1.18 -0.08 -12.26
C MET A 103 1.72 0.56 -13.54
N ALA A 104 1.64 1.87 -13.67
CA ALA A 104 2.24 2.63 -14.75
C ALA A 104 3.58 3.21 -14.29
N VAL A 105 4.70 2.76 -14.86
CA VAL A 105 6.05 3.11 -14.40
C VAL A 105 6.90 3.69 -15.52
N LEU A 106 7.76 4.64 -15.16
CA LEU A 106 8.67 5.33 -16.08
C LEU A 106 10.05 5.53 -15.46
N SER A 107 11.09 5.43 -16.28
CA SER A 107 12.43 5.86 -15.87
C SER A 107 12.58 7.36 -16.07
N ARG A 108 13.43 8.01 -15.26
CA ARG A 108 13.67 9.46 -15.31
C ARG A 108 14.14 9.97 -16.68
N ASP A 109 14.84 9.14 -17.43
CA ASP A 109 15.34 9.43 -18.77
C ASP A 109 14.41 8.97 -19.90
N SER A 110 13.20 8.50 -19.56
CA SER A 110 12.19 7.98 -20.47
C SER A 110 12.63 6.80 -21.34
N SER A 111 13.76 6.15 -21.00
CA SER A 111 14.22 4.94 -21.71
C SER A 111 13.37 3.70 -21.40
N VAL A 112 12.60 3.75 -20.32
CA VAL A 112 11.61 2.74 -19.92
C VAL A 112 10.30 3.44 -19.62
N SER A 113 9.21 2.96 -20.21
CA SER A 113 7.84 3.38 -19.91
C SER A 113 6.92 2.18 -20.14
N CYS A 114 6.40 1.63 -19.06
CA CYS A 114 5.68 0.35 -19.06
C CYS A 114 4.46 0.37 -18.13
N ASN A 115 3.48 -0.45 -18.48
CA ASN A 115 2.36 -0.81 -17.61
C ASN A 115 2.52 -2.28 -17.19
N LEU A 116 2.34 -2.57 -15.91
CA LEU A 116 2.30 -3.92 -15.36
C LEU A 116 0.91 -4.17 -14.77
N VAL A 117 0.30 -5.32 -15.10
CA VAL A 117 -1.06 -5.67 -14.67
C VAL A 117 -1.13 -7.13 -14.26
N ASN A 118 -1.66 -7.45 -13.08
CA ASN A 118 -1.95 -8.85 -12.74
C ASN A 118 -3.18 -9.34 -13.50
N ALA A 119 -3.11 -10.55 -14.05
CA ALA A 119 -4.13 -11.05 -14.97
C ALA A 119 -5.39 -11.61 -14.28
N ALA A 120 -5.32 -11.96 -13.00
CA ALA A 120 -6.39 -12.63 -12.27
C ALA A 120 -6.56 -12.05 -10.86
N THR A 121 -7.81 -12.07 -10.40
CA THR A 121 -8.26 -11.68 -9.05
C THR A 121 -8.86 -12.89 -8.31
N PRO A 122 -8.67 -13.01 -6.98
CA PRO A 122 -7.72 -12.22 -6.19
C PRO A 122 -6.29 -12.70 -6.45
N PRO A 123 -5.27 -11.82 -6.38
CA PRO A 123 -3.89 -12.25 -6.47
C PRO A 123 -3.56 -13.15 -5.29
N THR A 124 -2.89 -14.26 -5.59
CA THR A 124 -2.39 -15.19 -4.57
C THR A 124 -1.06 -14.69 -4.03
N LYS A 125 -0.83 -14.74 -2.72
CA LYS A 125 0.47 -14.36 -2.15
C LYS A 125 1.53 -15.38 -2.56
N GLY A 126 2.50 -14.95 -3.37
CA GLY A 126 3.62 -15.79 -3.80
C GLY A 126 3.81 -15.86 -5.33
N PRO A 127 4.75 -16.69 -5.81
CA PRO A 127 5.21 -16.72 -7.21
C PRO A 127 4.29 -17.54 -8.14
N THR A 128 2.98 -17.32 -8.05
CA THR A 128 1.96 -18.11 -8.77
C THR A 128 1.07 -17.24 -9.66
N ASN A 129 1.37 -15.95 -9.75
CA ASN A 129 0.53 -14.99 -10.46
C ASN A 129 1.07 -14.72 -11.86
N THR A 130 0.15 -14.36 -12.75
CA THR A 130 0.49 -13.84 -14.06
C THR A 130 0.50 -12.31 -14.00
N VAL A 131 1.60 -11.69 -14.41
CA VAL A 131 1.72 -10.25 -14.64
C VAL A 131 2.02 -10.02 -16.12
N ASN A 132 1.14 -9.27 -16.77
CA ASN A 132 1.29 -8.81 -18.14
C ASN A 132 2.00 -7.46 -18.14
N ILE A 133 2.94 -7.29 -19.07
CA ILE A 133 3.77 -6.11 -19.21
C ILE A 133 3.56 -5.55 -20.61
N THR A 134 3.26 -4.27 -20.72
CA THR A 134 3.24 -3.56 -22.01
C THR A 134 4.10 -2.33 -21.90
N CYS A 135 4.88 -2.02 -22.93
CA CYS A 135 5.79 -0.87 -22.89
C CYS A 135 5.69 -0.03 -24.16
N THR A 136 5.85 1.27 -24.00
CA THR A 136 6.06 2.22 -25.11
C THR A 136 7.54 2.56 -25.28
N ALA A 137 8.34 2.34 -24.24
CA ALA A 137 9.79 2.38 -24.26
C ALA A 137 10.38 1.25 -23.38
N PRO A 138 11.46 0.58 -23.81
CA PRO A 138 12.17 0.76 -25.09
C PRO A 138 11.36 0.25 -26.28
N VAL A 139 11.45 0.93 -27.44
CA VAL A 139 10.59 0.64 -28.61
C VAL A 139 10.73 -0.77 -29.19
N SER A 140 11.84 -1.45 -28.91
CA SER A 140 12.07 -2.85 -29.29
C SER A 140 11.37 -3.86 -28.38
N PHE A 141 10.77 -3.40 -27.29
CA PHE A 141 10.02 -4.20 -26.33
C PHE A 141 8.61 -3.62 -26.21
N THR A 142 7.62 -4.28 -26.80
CA THR A 142 6.22 -3.82 -26.74
C THR A 142 5.39 -4.58 -25.72
N ASP A 143 5.77 -5.82 -25.45
CA ASP A 143 5.02 -6.74 -24.60
C ASP A 143 5.93 -7.70 -23.83
N GLY A 144 5.42 -8.20 -22.71
CA GLY A 144 6.00 -9.29 -21.95
C GLY A 144 5.01 -9.91 -21.00
N GLN A 145 5.30 -11.12 -20.55
CA GLN A 145 4.48 -11.83 -19.57
C GLN A 145 5.36 -12.61 -18.60
N SER A 146 5.07 -12.49 -17.30
CA SER A 146 5.57 -13.39 -16.27
C SER A 146 4.40 -14.22 -15.76
N THR A 147 4.52 -15.55 -15.76
CA THR A 147 3.48 -16.49 -15.32
C THR A 147 3.72 -17.03 -13.90
N ASN A 148 4.80 -16.58 -13.27
CA ASN A 148 5.25 -16.98 -11.93
C ASN A 148 5.68 -15.76 -11.11
N ALA A 149 5.05 -14.61 -11.35
CA ALA A 149 5.34 -13.38 -10.65
C ALA A 149 4.90 -13.51 -9.19
N VAL A 150 5.73 -13.01 -8.28
CA VAL A 150 5.34 -12.73 -6.91
C VAL A 150 4.47 -11.49 -6.93
N VAL A 151 3.21 -11.68 -6.55
CA VAL A 151 2.32 -10.59 -6.19
C VAL A 151 2.07 -10.68 -4.69
N ASN A 152 2.34 -9.59 -3.97
CA ASN A 152 2.04 -9.48 -2.55
C ASN A 152 1.22 -8.23 -2.30
N VAL A 153 0.01 -8.43 -1.79
CA VAL A 153 -0.95 -7.38 -1.42
C VAL A 153 -1.16 -7.45 0.09
N THR A 154 -0.96 -6.33 0.80
CA THR A 154 -1.30 -6.21 2.23
C THR A 154 -2.69 -5.59 2.38
N GLY A 155 -3.41 -5.92 3.45
CA GLY A 155 -4.67 -5.22 3.71
C GLY A 155 -4.43 -3.78 4.19
N PRO A 156 -5.43 -2.89 4.06
CA PRO A 156 -5.42 -1.55 4.63
C PRO A 156 -5.63 -1.55 6.15
#